data_AF-W9BHX0-F1
#
_entry.id   AF-W9BHX0-F1
#
_cell.length_a   1.000
_cell.length_b   1.000
_cell.length_c   1.000
_cell.angle_alpha   90.00
_cell.angle_beta   90.00
_cell.angle_gamma   90.00
#
_symmetry.space_group_name_H-M   'P 1'
#
loop_
_entity.id
_entity.type
_entity.pdbx_description
1 polymer ?
#
loop_
_entity_poly.entity_id
_entity_poly.type
_entity_poly.pdbx_seq_one_letter_code
_entity_poly.pdbx_strand_id
1 'polypeptide(L)' 'MTSRVVVAASPVVAGRGVVRVLAVSRPRYGICTCGWVGRERRLHGLAVLDALEHATSSGCLPASPLVFR' A
#
# COMPACT_ATOMS: atom_id res chain seq x y z
N MET A 1 20.13 -31.51 -14.84
CA MET A 1 18.89 -30.75 -15.16
C MET A 1 18.78 -29.59 -14.18
N THR A 2 19.38 -28.44 -14.49
CA THR A 2 19.35 -27.25 -13.61
C THR A 2 18.30 -26.28 -14.14
N SER A 3 17.18 -26.17 -13.42
CA SER A 3 16.09 -25.26 -13.76
C SER A 3 16.48 -23.83 -13.36
N ARG A 4 16.44 -22.90 -14.32
CA ARG A 4 16.64 -21.45 -14.08
C ARG A 4 15.28 -20.82 -13.77
N VAL A 5 15.12 -20.33 -12.54
CA VAL A 5 14.00 -19.46 -12.17
C VAL A 5 14.26 -18.09 -12.77
N VAL A 6 13.45 -17.70 -13.75
CA VAL A 6 13.43 -16.34 -14.30
C VAL A 6 12.55 -15.52 -13.37
N VAL A 7 13.16 -14.74 -12.48
CA VAL A 7 12.45 -13.72 -11.72
C VAL A 7 12.13 -12.60 -12.71
N ALA A 8 10.91 -12.61 -13.24
CA ALA A 8 10.41 -11.47 -14.00
C ALA A 8 10.42 -10.27 -13.04
N ALA A 9 11.34 -9.33 -13.26
CA ALA A 9 11.26 -8.03 -12.64
C ALA A 9 9.97 -7.39 -13.20
N SER A 10 8.88 -7.46 -12.43
CA SER A 10 7.68 -6.70 -12.72
C SER A 10 8.11 -5.27 -12.99
N PRO A 11 7.62 -4.64 -14.07
CA PRO A 11 7.86 -3.21 -14.25
C PRO A 11 7.40 -2.58 -12.94
N VAL A 12 8.33 -1.95 -12.23
CA VAL A 12 7.98 -1.00 -11.19
C VAL A 12 7.30 0.10 -11.98
N VAL A 13 6.00 -0.07 -12.25
CA VAL A 13 5.12 0.97 -12.74
C VAL A 13 5.39 2.08 -11.76
N ALA A 14 6.03 3.16 -12.24
CA ALA A 14 6.33 4.31 -11.42
C ALA A 14 4.98 4.75 -10.84
N GLY A 15 4.75 4.37 -9.59
CA GLY A 15 3.42 4.42 -9.01
C GLY A 15 2.95 5.86 -9.04
N ARG A 16 1.69 6.08 -9.39
CA ARG A 16 1.11 7.44 -9.37
C ARG A 16 1.23 8.10 -7.98
N GLY A 17 1.40 7.29 -6.95
CA GLY A 17 1.82 7.72 -5.62
C GLY A 17 2.24 6.53 -4.76
N VAL A 18 2.66 6.83 -3.53
CA VAL A 18 2.99 5.86 -2.50
C VAL A 18 1.93 5.92 -1.41
N VAL A 19 1.32 4.78 -1.08
CA VAL A 19 0.31 4.66 -0.02
C VAL A 19 0.91 4.09 1.26
N ARG A 20 0.50 4.63 2.40
CA ARG A 20 0.92 4.19 3.74
C ARG A 20 -0.24 4.27 4.73
N VAL A 21 -0.16 3.50 5.80
CA VAL A 21 -1.13 3.48 6.88
C VAL A 21 -0.53 4.10 8.13
N LEU A 22 -1.24 5.07 8.73
CA LEU A 22 -0.87 5.67 10.00
C LEU A 22 -1.54 4.88 11.13
N ALA A 23 -0.72 4.28 12.00
CA ALA A 23 -1.14 3.47 13.14
C ALA A 23 -0.84 4.12 14.50
N VAL A 24 -0.30 5.34 14.51
CA VAL A 24 0.14 6.11 15.69
C VAL A 24 -1.03 6.52 16.59
N SER A 25 -2.20 6.78 16.01
CA SER A 25 -3.38 7.29 16.70
C SER A 25 -4.62 6.50 16.29
N ARG A 26 -5.54 6.25 17.24
CA ARG A 26 -6.90 5.86 16.87
C ARG A 26 -7.66 7.13 16.49
N PRO A 27 -8.39 7.15 15.36
CA PRO A 27 -8.61 6.07 14.40
C PRO A 27 -7.49 5.90 13.36
N ARG A 28 -7.37 4.67 12.80
CA ARG A 28 -6.33 4.29 11.84
C ARG A 28 -6.83 4.50 10.41
N TYR A 29 -6.03 5.10 9.54
CA TYR A 29 -6.40 5.33 8.15
C TYR A 29 -5.17 5.32 7.24
N GLY A 30 -5.43 5.12 5.94
CA GLY A 30 -4.41 5.18 4.90
C GLY A 30 -4.30 6.58 4.29
N ILE A 31 -3.10 6.96 3.84
CA ILE A 31 -2.86 8.15 3.03
C ILE A 31 -1.97 7.81 1.85
N CYS A 32 -2.21 8.45 0.71
CA CYS A 32 -1.42 8.31 -0.50
C CYS A 32 -0.83 9.66 -0.92
N THR A 33 0.40 9.67 -1.45
CA THR A 33 0.98 10.89 -2.06
C THR A 33 0.22 11.38 -3.30
N CYS A 34 -0.67 10.54 -3.84
CA CYS A 34 -1.60 10.88 -4.92
C CYS A 34 -2.83 11.69 -4.45
N GLY A 35 -2.94 12.01 -3.16
CA GLY A 35 -4.04 12.81 -2.58
C GLY A 35 -5.19 12.00 -1.99
N TRP A 36 -5.15 10.67 -2.07
CA TRP A 36 -6.16 9.82 -1.45
C TRP A 36 -6.01 9.77 0.08
N VAL A 37 -7.15 9.85 0.77
CA VAL A 37 -7.29 9.68 2.22
C VAL A 37 -8.32 8.58 2.47
N GLY A 38 -7.87 7.51 3.13
CA GLY A 38 -8.70 6.36 3.46
C GLY A 38 -9.68 6.63 4.59
N ARG A 39 -10.68 5.75 4.71
CA ARG A 39 -11.68 5.85 5.78
C ARG A 39 -11.03 5.57 7.13
N GLU A 40 -11.50 6.27 8.16
CA GLU A 40 -11.15 5.97 9.53
C GLU A 40 -11.64 4.58 9.95
N ARG A 41 -10.71 3.70 10.34
CA ARG A 41 -11.00 2.34 10.80
C ARG A 41 -10.51 2.13 12.24
N ARG A 42 -11.32 1.42 13.03
CA ARG A 42 -10.89 0.94 14.36
C ARG A 42 -9.93 -0.25 14.25
N LEU A 43 -10.21 -1.17 13.33
CA LEU A 43 -9.40 -2.35 13.08
C LEU A 43 -8.26 -2.02 12.12
N HIS A 44 -7.03 -2.38 12.51
CA HIS A 44 -5.84 -2.10 11.71
C HIS A 44 -5.87 -2.81 10.35
N GLY A 45 -6.32 -4.06 10.32
CA GLY A 45 -6.43 -4.84 9.08
C GLY A 45 -7.34 -4.19 8.04
N LEU A 46 -8.40 -3.49 8.46
CA LEU A 46 -9.27 -2.77 7.52
C LEU A 46 -8.58 -1.55 6.91
N ALA A 47 -7.81 -0.80 7.68
CA ALA A 47 -7.04 0.33 7.14
C ALA A 47 -5.93 -0.14 6.16
N VAL A 48 -5.34 -1.31 6.43
CA VAL A 48 -4.40 -1.97 5.51
C VAL A 48 -5.11 -2.43 4.24
N LEU A 49 -6.28 -3.05 4.35
CA LEU A 49 -7.07 -3.46 3.19
C LEU A 49 -7.43 -2.27 2.30
N ASP A 50 -7.97 -1.20 2.88
CA ASP A 50 -8.31 0.03 2.14
C ASP A 50 -7.10 0.58 1.38
N ALA A 51 -5.90 0.56 1.99
CA ALA A 51 -4.66 1.02 1.36
C ALA A 51 -4.21 0.12 0.19
N LEU A 52 -4.30 -1.20 0.33
CA LEU A 52 -3.93 -2.15 -0.72
C LEU A 52 -4.93 -2.14 -1.88
N GLU A 53 -6.22 -1.98 -1.59
CA GLU A 53 -7.27 -1.80 -2.59
C GLU A 53 -7.04 -0.51 -3.39
N HIS A 54 -6.69 0.58 -2.70
CA HIS A 54 -6.33 1.83 -3.35
C HIS A 54 -5.08 1.70 -4.23
N ALA A 55 -4.01 1.05 -3.73
CA ALA A 55 -2.79 0.78 -4.51
C ALA A 55 -3.10 0.05 -5.82
N THR A 56 -3.89 -1.02 -5.72
CA THR A 56 -4.27 -1.87 -6.86
C THR A 56 -5.17 -1.14 -7.85
N SER A 57 -6.18 -0.41 -7.38
CA SER A 57 -7.14 0.29 -8.23
C SER A 57 -6.56 1.53 -8.92
N SER A 58 -5.63 2.23 -8.26
CA SER A 58 -5.12 3.52 -8.74
C SER A 58 -3.75 3.43 -9.41
N GLY A 59 -3.11 2.25 -9.38
CA GLY A 59 -1.73 2.08 -9.83
C GLY A 59 -0.73 2.80 -8.92
N CYS A 60 -1.05 2.94 -7.64
CA CYS A 60 -0.14 3.44 -6.61
C CYS A 60 0.63 2.27 -5.99
N LEU A 61 1.79 2.56 -5.40
CA LEU A 61 2.61 1.54 -4.76
C LEU A 61 2.43 1.58 -3.24
N PRO A 62 2.34 0.42 -2.57
CA PRO A 62 2.41 0.38 -1.12
C PRO A 62 3.81 0.77 -0.63
N ALA A 63 3.89 1.56 0.43
CA ALA A 63 5.14 1.85 1.11
C ALA A 63 5.72 0.57 1.74
N SER A 64 7.04 0.55 1.93
CA SER A 64 7.74 -0.47 2.71
C SER A 64 8.52 0.22 3.84
N PRO A 65 8.13 0.06 5.11
CA PRO A 65 6.94 -0.66 5.58
C PRO A 65 5.63 0.05 5.22
N LEU A 66 4.55 -0.70 5.02
CA LEU A 66 3.22 -0.13 4.71
C LEU A 66 2.63 0.62 5.91
N VAL A 67 2.98 0.19 7.12
CA VAL A 67 2.41 0.66 8.37
C VAL A 67 3.45 1.45 9.15
N PHE A 68 3.13 2.70 9.46
CA PHE A 68 3.95 3.57 10.29
C PHE A 68 3.25 3.76 11.64
N ARG A 69 3.99 3.47 12.71
CA ARG A 69 3.55 3.61 14.11
C ARG A 69 4.17 4.82 14.76
#